data_AF-A0A975W3P9-F1
#
_entry.id   AF-A0A975W3P9-F1
#
_cell.length_a   1.000
_cell.length_b   1.000
_cell.length_c   1.000
_cell.angle_alpha   90.00
_cell.angle_beta   90.00
_cell.angle_gamma   90.00
#
_symmetry.space_group_name_H-M   'P 1'
#
loop_
_entity.id
_entity.type
_entity.pdbx_description
1 polymer ?
#
loop_
_entity_poly.entity_id
_entity_poly.type
_entity_poly.pdbx_seq_one_letter_code
_entity_poly.pdbx_strand_id
1 'polypeptide(L)'
;MPDSAELARLASAASYLLLNPPDTQTLTVLLTPSGEPLDPERARQDFYDYLCIPQSGCFLPPFAHVLSQAQETAEYWHFPTPKYNGGDALLPWYDAGQFDPTVLPADAILAAANRPLDHVGVLLAFLALLLDAAQDHETDRVVLGEFLGEHIQPWADSFVNLMAQAESPYIALLGTILRDLFDAVREAYPPMTPRQFPIAPKHISIVAA
;
A
#
# COMPACT_ATOMS: atom_id res chain seq x y z
N MET A 1 15.99 7.38 15.92
CA MET A 1 15.42 6.41 14.97
C MET A 1 14.06 6.00 15.51
N PRO A 2 13.00 6.04 14.69
CA PRO A 2 11.68 5.59 15.11
C PRO A 2 11.72 4.11 15.52
N ASP A 3 10.95 3.77 16.55
CA ASP A 3 10.79 2.41 17.07
C ASP A 3 10.02 1.54 16.05
N SER A 4 10.50 0.33 15.76
CA SER A 4 9.87 -0.59 14.81
C SER A 4 8.42 -0.90 15.19
N ALA A 5 8.12 -0.99 16.49
CA ALA A 5 6.76 -1.17 16.98
C ALA A 5 5.86 0.04 16.65
N GLU A 6 6.41 1.25 16.69
CA GLU A 6 5.66 2.45 16.29
C GLU A 6 5.43 2.49 14.78
N LEU A 7 6.46 2.18 13.99
CA LEU A 7 6.31 2.07 12.53
C LEU A 7 5.27 1.01 12.15
N ALA A 8 5.23 -0.12 12.86
CA ALA A 8 4.24 -1.17 12.66
C ALA A 8 2.81 -0.65 12.94
N ARG A 9 2.61 0.08 14.05
CA ARG A 9 1.31 0.71 14.37
C ARG A 9 0.88 1.70 13.29
N LEU A 10 1.79 2.56 12.84
CA LEU A 10 1.52 3.55 11.80
C LEU A 10 1.17 2.88 10.47
N ALA A 11 1.91 1.85 10.07
CA ALA A 11 1.61 1.07 8.85
C ALA A 11 0.26 0.34 8.95
N SER A 12 -0.07 -0.21 10.12
CA SER A 12 -1.38 -0.84 10.35
C SER A 12 -2.53 0.18 10.29
N ALA A 13 -2.34 1.37 10.86
CA ALA A 13 -3.34 2.43 10.79
C ALA A 13 -3.55 2.94 9.36
N ALA A 14 -2.46 3.16 8.61
CA ALA A 14 -2.51 3.56 7.21
C ALA A 14 -3.18 2.50 6.33
N SER A 15 -2.89 1.21 6.59
CA SER A 15 -3.59 0.09 5.95
C SER A 15 -5.11 0.17 6.18
N TYR A 16 -5.53 0.38 7.43
CA TYR A 16 -6.94 0.49 7.77
C TYR A 16 -7.63 1.64 7.04
N LEU A 17 -7.01 2.82 7.00
CA LEU A 17 -7.53 4.03 6.33
C LEU A 17 -7.65 3.89 4.81
N LEU A 18 -6.87 3.01 4.20
CA LEU A 18 -6.94 2.70 2.76
C LEU A 18 -7.91 1.55 2.44
N LEU A 19 -8.33 0.78 3.43
CA LEU A 19 -9.25 -0.35 3.25
C LEU A 19 -10.66 -0.06 3.76
N ASN A 20 -10.84 1.00 4.56
CA ASN A 20 -12.10 1.33 5.20
C ASN A 20 -12.38 2.82 5.14
N PRO A 21 -13.64 3.24 4.95
CA PRO A 21 -14.02 4.63 5.09
C PRO A 21 -13.75 5.10 6.53
N PRO A 22 -13.29 6.34 6.73
CA PRO A 22 -13.07 6.86 8.05
C PRO A 22 -14.40 7.02 8.80
N ASP A 23 -14.40 6.70 10.08
CA ASP A 23 -15.50 7.02 10.99
C ASP A 23 -15.22 8.30 11.79
N THR A 24 -16.21 8.78 12.54
CA THR A 24 -16.07 10.01 13.33
C THR A 24 -14.91 9.93 14.31
N GLN A 25 -14.68 8.77 14.95
CA GLN A 25 -13.60 8.60 15.91
C GLN A 25 -12.23 8.73 15.22
N THR A 26 -12.07 8.08 14.08
CA THR A 26 -10.86 8.18 13.25
C THR A 26 -10.58 9.62 12.86
N LEU A 27 -11.60 10.36 12.41
CA LEU A 27 -11.44 11.75 12.00
C LEU A 27 -11.15 12.70 13.15
N THR A 28 -11.59 12.41 14.39
CA THR A 28 -11.24 13.26 15.54
C THR A 28 -9.75 13.25 15.88
N VAL A 29 -9.03 12.19 15.48
CA VAL A 29 -7.58 12.07 15.65
C VAL A 29 -6.83 12.66 14.44
N LEU A 30 -7.46 12.69 13.28
CA LEU A 30 -6.91 13.23 12.03
C LEU A 30 -7.21 14.73 11.92
N LEU A 31 -6.25 15.57 12.29
CA LEU A 31 -6.32 17.01 12.03
C LEU A 31 -5.64 17.34 10.71
N THR A 32 -6.27 18.23 9.93
CA THR A 32 -5.62 18.82 8.76
C THR A 32 -4.39 19.65 9.19
N PRO A 33 -3.43 19.93 8.29
CA PRO A 33 -2.29 20.81 8.61
C PRO A 33 -2.71 22.23 9.04
N SER A 34 -3.89 22.70 8.61
CA SER A 34 -4.49 23.97 9.05
C SER A 34 -5.17 23.88 10.41
N GLY A 35 -5.27 22.69 11.00
CA GLY A 35 -5.98 22.43 12.26
C GLY A 35 -7.50 22.44 12.12
N GLU A 36 -8.03 22.52 10.89
CA GLU A 36 -9.46 22.48 10.63
C GLU A 36 -9.99 21.05 10.73
N PRO A 37 -11.18 20.85 11.35
CA PRO A 37 -11.81 19.55 11.42
C PRO A 37 -12.29 19.10 10.04
N LEU A 38 -12.14 17.81 9.76
CA LEU A 38 -12.70 17.20 8.56
C LEU A 38 -14.21 16.97 8.73
N ASP A 39 -14.99 17.28 7.69
CA ASP A 39 -16.41 16.89 7.63
C ASP A 39 -16.51 15.36 7.46
N PRO A 40 -17.14 14.64 8.41
CA PRO A 40 -17.22 13.18 8.37
C PRO A 40 -17.95 12.61 7.17
N GLU A 41 -19.05 13.23 6.74
CA GLU A 41 -19.81 12.72 5.60
C GLU A 41 -19.01 12.92 4.31
N ARG A 42 -18.35 14.08 4.20
CA ARG A 42 -17.50 14.39 3.06
C ARG A 42 -16.28 13.48 2.99
N ALA A 43 -15.55 13.28 4.09
CA ALA A 43 -14.37 12.41 4.13
C ALA A 43 -14.72 10.96 3.77
N ARG A 44 -15.87 10.47 4.25
CA ARG A 44 -16.39 9.14 3.87
C ARG A 44 -16.71 9.06 2.38
N GLN A 45 -17.34 10.08 1.80
CA GLN A 45 -17.62 10.11 0.36
C GLN A 45 -16.31 10.17 -0.46
N ASP A 46 -15.36 11.02 -0.06
CA ASP A 46 -14.07 11.15 -0.72
C ASP A 46 -13.27 9.84 -0.69
N PHE A 47 -13.36 9.04 0.39
CA PHE A 47 -12.80 7.69 0.42
C PHE A 47 -13.35 6.82 -0.73
N TYR A 48 -14.67 6.79 -0.92
CA TYR A 48 -15.27 5.98 -1.99
C TYR A 48 -14.90 6.50 -3.38
N ASP A 49 -14.97 7.82 -3.57
CA ASP A 49 -14.71 8.45 -4.86
C ASP A 49 -13.25 8.26 -5.28
N TYR A 50 -12.29 8.50 -4.39
CA TYR A 50 -10.87 8.42 -4.73
C TYR A 50 -10.31 6.99 -4.70
N LEU A 51 -10.79 6.09 -3.84
CA LEU A 51 -10.12 4.80 -3.61
C LEU A 51 -10.94 3.57 -4.03
N CYS A 52 -12.24 3.71 -4.28
CA CYS A 52 -13.12 2.54 -4.47
C CYS A 52 -13.88 2.53 -5.80
N ILE A 53 -14.27 3.68 -6.34
CA ILE A 53 -15.20 3.77 -7.48
C ILE A 53 -14.46 4.31 -8.73
N PRO A 54 -14.10 3.46 -9.70
CA PRO A 54 -13.40 3.88 -10.91
C PRO A 54 -14.12 4.96 -11.74
N GLN A 55 -15.44 5.06 -11.62
CA GLN A 55 -16.27 5.99 -12.38
C GLN A 55 -16.43 7.37 -11.71
N SER A 56 -15.80 7.63 -10.57
CA SER A 56 -15.93 8.89 -9.82
C SER A 56 -15.33 10.11 -10.54
N GLY A 57 -14.42 9.89 -11.50
CA GLY A 57 -13.68 10.94 -12.17
C GLY A 57 -12.43 11.43 -11.40
N CYS A 58 -12.29 11.07 -10.13
CA CYS A 58 -11.10 11.35 -9.30
C CYS A 58 -10.44 10.07 -8.75
N PHE A 59 -10.85 8.91 -9.24
CA PHE A 59 -10.34 7.62 -8.80
C PHE A 59 -8.81 7.48 -8.99
N LEU A 60 -8.14 7.08 -7.92
CA LEU A 60 -6.72 6.75 -7.87
C LEU A 60 -6.60 5.24 -7.66
N PRO A 61 -6.13 4.46 -8.65
CA PRO A 61 -6.08 3.00 -8.55
C PRO A 61 -5.05 2.57 -7.48
N PRO A 62 -5.48 2.01 -6.34
CA PRO A 62 -4.59 1.72 -5.21
C PRO A 62 -3.89 0.36 -5.38
N PHE A 63 -3.31 0.08 -6.55
CA PHE A 63 -2.66 -1.19 -6.87
C PHE A 63 -1.21 -0.97 -7.30
N ALA A 64 -0.26 -1.64 -6.66
CA ALA A 64 1.17 -1.46 -6.93
C ALA A 64 1.53 -1.68 -8.40
N HIS A 65 0.98 -2.71 -9.04
CA HIS A 65 1.26 -3.01 -10.45
C HIS A 65 0.74 -1.93 -11.41
N VAL A 66 -0.30 -1.18 -11.01
CA VAL A 66 -0.83 -0.06 -11.81
C VAL A 66 -0.01 1.20 -11.54
N LEU A 67 0.23 1.50 -10.27
CA LEU A 67 0.94 2.71 -9.83
C LEU A 67 2.41 2.72 -10.26
N SER A 68 3.09 1.57 -10.27
CA SER A 68 4.49 1.43 -10.74
C SER A 68 4.64 1.72 -12.24
N GLN A 69 3.53 1.74 -12.98
CA GLN A 69 3.47 2.03 -14.41
C GLN A 69 2.71 3.32 -14.70
N ALA A 70 2.37 4.10 -13.67
CA ALA A 70 1.70 5.38 -13.82
C ALA A 70 2.61 6.36 -14.57
N GLN A 71 2.03 7.08 -15.53
CA GLN A 71 2.75 8.07 -16.33
C GLN A 71 2.05 9.42 -16.21
N GLU A 72 2.80 10.41 -15.74
CA GLU A 72 2.37 11.79 -15.80
C GLU A 72 2.60 12.33 -17.22
N THR A 73 1.56 12.89 -17.82
CA THR A 73 1.65 13.68 -19.06
C THR A 73 1.40 15.15 -18.74
N ALA A 74 1.59 16.05 -19.71
CA ALA A 74 1.41 17.49 -19.49
C ALA A 74 0.00 17.89 -19.04
N GLU A 75 -1.01 17.03 -19.27
CA GLU A 75 -2.42 17.34 -19.02
C GLU A 75 -3.06 16.40 -17.99
N TYR A 76 -2.63 15.12 -17.93
CA TYR A 76 -3.28 14.09 -17.10
C TYR A 76 -2.31 13.01 -16.63
N TRP A 77 -2.71 12.27 -15.59
CA TRP A 77 -2.10 10.99 -15.23
C TRP A 77 -2.74 9.84 -16.03
N HIS A 78 -1.89 8.98 -16.58
CA HIS A 78 -2.30 7.77 -17.28
C HIS A 78 -1.96 6.53 -16.44
N PHE A 79 -2.97 5.69 -16.23
CA PHE A 79 -2.84 4.42 -15.53
C PHE A 79 -3.13 3.26 -16.49
N PRO A 80 -2.33 2.19 -16.49
CA PRO A 80 -2.67 0.99 -17.26
C PRO A 80 -3.93 0.31 -16.70
N THR A 81 -4.57 -0.53 -17.52
CA THR A 81 -5.69 -1.35 -17.06
C THR A 81 -5.24 -2.31 -15.95
N PRO A 82 -5.92 -2.33 -14.78
CA PRO A 82 -5.63 -3.27 -13.71
C PRO A 82 -5.75 -4.71 -14.20
N LYS A 83 -4.81 -5.57 -13.80
CA LYS A 83 -4.83 -7.00 -14.10
C LYS A 83 -5.25 -7.79 -12.88
N TYR A 84 -6.03 -8.85 -13.07
CA TYR A 84 -6.48 -9.72 -11.97
C TYR A 84 -5.35 -10.48 -11.29
N ASN A 85 -4.25 -10.75 -12.01
CA ASN A 85 -3.05 -11.38 -11.47
C ASN A 85 -2.04 -10.36 -10.90
N GLY A 86 -2.48 -9.13 -10.69
CA GLY A 86 -1.73 -8.11 -9.97
C GLY A 86 -1.38 -8.61 -8.57
N GLY A 87 -0.08 -8.64 -8.26
CA GLY A 87 0.41 -9.08 -6.96
C GLY A 87 0.65 -10.57 -6.79
N ASP A 88 0.56 -11.42 -7.83
CA ASP A 88 0.91 -12.86 -7.70
C ASP A 88 2.33 -13.08 -7.16
N ALA A 89 3.25 -12.15 -7.43
CA ALA A 89 4.61 -12.16 -6.90
C ALA A 89 4.68 -12.03 -5.36
N LEU A 90 3.60 -11.60 -4.70
CA LEU A 90 3.50 -11.49 -3.24
C LEU A 90 3.09 -12.79 -2.56
N LEU A 91 2.57 -13.79 -3.31
CA LEU A 91 2.16 -15.07 -2.72
C LEU A 91 3.28 -15.72 -1.87
N PRO A 92 4.53 -15.85 -2.36
CA PRO A 92 5.60 -16.42 -1.54
C PRO A 92 5.92 -15.60 -0.28
N TRP A 93 5.75 -14.28 -0.34
CA TRP A 93 5.96 -13.39 0.80
C TRP A 93 4.88 -13.59 1.86
N TYR A 94 3.61 -13.60 1.43
CA TYR A 94 2.48 -13.82 2.32
C TYR A 94 2.50 -15.22 2.94
N ASP A 95 2.81 -16.25 2.16
CA ASP A 95 2.96 -17.62 2.68
C ASP A 95 4.09 -17.71 3.72
N ALA A 96 5.25 -17.10 3.46
CA ALA A 96 6.38 -17.10 4.38
C ALA A 96 6.07 -16.37 5.69
N GLY A 97 5.33 -15.26 5.61
CA GLY A 97 4.86 -14.50 6.77
C GLY A 97 3.58 -15.03 7.43
N GLN A 98 3.02 -16.15 6.93
CA GLN A 98 1.72 -16.68 7.35
C GLN A 98 0.59 -15.63 7.34
N PHE A 99 0.64 -14.74 6.36
CA PHE A 99 -0.27 -13.62 6.22
C PHE A 99 -1.44 -13.97 5.30
N ASP A 100 -2.65 -13.90 5.83
CA ASP A 100 -3.88 -14.09 5.06
C ASP A 100 -4.52 -12.71 4.76
N PRO A 101 -4.48 -12.21 3.51
CA PRO A 101 -5.06 -10.91 3.18
C PRO A 101 -6.60 -10.92 3.22
N THR A 102 -7.25 -12.09 3.23
CA THR A 102 -8.71 -12.21 3.21
C THR A 102 -9.36 -11.92 4.57
N VAL A 103 -8.59 -12.01 5.66
CA VAL A 103 -9.08 -11.71 7.02
C VAL A 103 -8.94 -10.24 7.41
N LEU A 104 -8.32 -9.42 6.56
CA LEU A 104 -8.17 -7.99 6.84
C LEU A 104 -9.55 -7.30 6.89
N PRO A 105 -9.80 -6.44 7.89
CA PRO A 105 -10.99 -5.61 7.91
C PRO A 105 -10.96 -4.67 6.72
N ALA A 106 -11.94 -4.79 5.84
CA ALA A 106 -12.11 -3.93 4.68
C ALA A 106 -13.58 -3.64 4.45
N ASP A 107 -13.87 -2.49 3.85
CA ASP A 107 -15.20 -2.15 3.38
C ASP A 107 -15.68 -3.22 2.38
N ALA A 108 -16.99 -3.50 2.39
CA ALA A 108 -17.59 -4.53 1.54
C ALA A 108 -17.24 -4.38 0.05
N ILE A 109 -17.04 -3.14 -0.43
CA ILE A 109 -16.62 -2.89 -1.83
C ILE A 109 -15.21 -3.40 -2.13
N LEU A 110 -14.32 -3.39 -1.13
CA LEU A 110 -12.92 -3.83 -1.21
C LEU A 110 -12.71 -5.25 -0.68
N ALA A 111 -13.69 -5.83 0.01
CA ALA A 111 -13.64 -7.20 0.56
C ALA A 111 -13.97 -8.29 -0.48
N ALA A 112 -14.15 -7.92 -1.75
CA ALA A 112 -14.46 -8.87 -2.81
C ALA A 112 -13.32 -9.90 -3.02
N ALA A 113 -13.70 -11.15 -3.32
CA ALA A 113 -12.78 -12.28 -3.49
C ALA A 113 -11.70 -12.09 -4.59
N ASN A 114 -11.85 -11.08 -5.45
CA ASN A 114 -10.94 -10.79 -6.57
C ASN A 114 -10.11 -9.52 -6.35
N ARG A 115 -9.95 -9.04 -5.11
CA ARG A 115 -9.04 -7.92 -4.83
C ARG A 115 -7.59 -8.37 -5.16
N PRO A 116 -6.86 -7.64 -6.03
CA PRO A 116 -5.46 -7.91 -6.29
C PRO A 116 -4.64 -7.95 -4.99
N LEU A 117 -3.66 -8.86 -4.92
CA LEU A 117 -2.85 -9.06 -3.71
C LEU A 117 -1.94 -7.87 -3.41
N ASP A 118 -1.72 -7.02 -4.40
CA ASP A 118 -0.88 -5.82 -4.34
C ASP A 118 -1.67 -4.52 -4.15
N HIS A 119 -2.90 -4.63 -3.63
CA HIS A 119 -3.60 -3.46 -3.14
C HIS A 119 -2.77 -2.76 -2.06
N VAL A 120 -2.59 -1.44 -2.15
CA VAL A 120 -1.68 -0.68 -1.27
C VAL A 120 -1.99 -0.90 0.21
N GLY A 121 -3.28 -0.85 0.60
CA GLY A 121 -3.68 -1.14 1.98
C GLY A 121 -3.30 -2.56 2.45
N VAL A 122 -3.29 -3.57 1.57
CA VAL A 122 -2.86 -4.94 1.91
C VAL A 122 -1.35 -5.00 2.08
N LEU A 123 -0.60 -4.36 1.19
CA LEU A 123 0.86 -4.24 1.30
C LEU A 123 1.29 -3.56 2.60
N LEU A 124 0.56 -2.53 3.04
CA LEU A 124 0.84 -1.86 4.31
C LEU A 124 0.48 -2.72 5.53
N ALA A 125 -0.57 -3.55 5.46
CA ALA A 125 -0.85 -4.52 6.52
C ALA A 125 0.25 -5.56 6.64
N PHE A 126 0.77 -6.05 5.51
CA PHE A 126 1.88 -6.98 5.52
C PHE A 126 3.18 -6.32 6.00
N LEU A 127 3.45 -5.08 5.58
CA LEU A 127 4.58 -4.29 6.10
C LEU A 127 4.48 -4.12 7.62
N ALA A 128 3.29 -3.84 8.16
CA ALA A 128 3.07 -3.74 9.59
C ALA A 128 3.44 -5.05 10.31
N LEU A 129 3.05 -6.21 9.75
CA LEU A 129 3.43 -7.52 10.28
C LEU A 129 4.95 -7.72 10.29
N LEU A 130 5.64 -7.36 9.20
CA LEU A 130 7.10 -7.48 9.13
C LEU A 130 7.80 -6.56 10.15
N LEU A 131 7.31 -5.33 10.33
CA LEU A 131 7.84 -4.36 11.29
C LEU A 131 7.60 -4.80 12.74
N ASP A 132 6.42 -5.37 13.05
CA ASP A 132 6.08 -5.88 14.39
C ASP A 132 6.91 -7.12 14.76
N ALA A 133 7.22 -7.97 13.78
CA ALA A 133 8.03 -9.16 13.96
C ALA A 133 9.54 -8.86 14.04
N ALA A 134 9.99 -7.68 13.60
CA ALA A 134 11.41 -7.33 13.54
C ALA A 134 12.01 -7.21 14.95
N GLN A 135 13.13 -7.89 15.18
CA GLN A 135 13.89 -7.86 16.44
C GLN A 135 15.22 -7.11 16.30
N ASP A 136 15.29 -6.24 15.29
CA ASP A 136 16.44 -5.40 14.97
C ASP A 136 17.72 -6.17 14.57
N HIS A 137 17.55 -7.44 14.14
CA HIS A 137 18.63 -8.25 13.60
C HIS A 137 18.98 -7.86 12.15
N GLU A 138 20.21 -8.15 11.72
CA GLU A 138 20.65 -7.91 10.33
C GLU A 138 19.75 -8.59 9.30
N THR A 139 19.30 -9.82 9.59
CA THR A 139 18.37 -10.56 8.73
C THR A 139 17.04 -9.82 8.54
N ASP A 140 16.46 -9.29 9.62
CA ASP A 140 15.19 -8.56 9.56
C ASP A 140 15.34 -7.30 8.72
N ARG A 141 16.48 -6.60 8.86
CA ARG A 141 16.81 -5.43 8.05
C ARG A 141 16.94 -5.76 6.56
N VAL A 142 17.53 -6.91 6.23
CA VAL A 142 17.63 -7.38 4.84
C VAL A 142 16.25 -7.72 4.28
N VAL A 143 15.43 -8.48 5.02
CA VAL A 143 14.07 -8.86 4.58
C VAL A 143 13.19 -7.64 4.36
N LEU A 144 13.18 -6.70 5.31
CA LEU A 144 12.45 -5.43 5.18
C LEU A 144 12.99 -4.60 4.01
N GLY A 145 14.32 -4.48 3.88
CA GLY A 145 14.95 -3.76 2.78
C GLY A 145 14.60 -4.33 1.40
N GLU A 146 14.61 -5.66 1.25
CA GLU A 146 14.21 -6.36 0.02
C GLU A 146 12.72 -6.15 -0.28
N PHE A 147 11.83 -6.33 0.72
CA PHE A 147 10.41 -6.09 0.55
C PHE A 147 10.11 -4.64 0.13
N LEU A 148 10.75 -3.67 0.79
CA LEU A 148 10.58 -2.25 0.48
C LEU A 148 11.04 -1.93 -0.94
N GLY A 149 12.21 -2.40 -1.34
CA GLY A 149 12.76 -2.12 -2.67
C GLY A 149 12.00 -2.78 -3.80
N GLU A 150 11.46 -3.99 -3.58
CA GLU A 150 10.71 -4.73 -4.59
C GLU A 150 9.23 -4.33 -4.66
N HIS A 151 8.55 -4.19 -3.52
CA HIS A 151 7.08 -4.14 -3.45
C HIS A 151 6.51 -2.80 -3.03
N ILE A 152 7.31 -1.85 -2.53
CA ILE A 152 6.84 -0.52 -2.08
C ILE A 152 7.44 0.61 -2.90
N GLN A 153 8.77 0.65 -3.01
CA GLN A 153 9.53 1.75 -3.64
C GLN A 153 9.12 2.06 -5.09
N PRO A 154 8.76 1.08 -5.95
CA PRO A 154 8.43 1.37 -7.34
C PRO A 154 7.24 2.31 -7.56
N TRP A 155 6.38 2.49 -6.56
CA TRP A 155 5.14 3.26 -6.70
C TRP A 155 4.85 4.23 -5.56
N ALA A 156 5.50 4.07 -4.39
CA ALA A 156 5.19 4.83 -3.19
C ALA A 156 5.18 6.34 -3.41
N ASP A 157 6.24 6.90 -4.01
CA ASP A 157 6.37 8.35 -4.20
C ASP A 157 5.30 8.91 -5.15
N SER A 158 5.02 8.18 -6.24
CA SER A 158 3.96 8.55 -7.19
C SER A 158 2.59 8.56 -6.52
N PHE A 159 2.28 7.55 -5.71
CA PHE A 159 0.99 7.44 -5.04
C PHE A 159 0.78 8.53 -4.00
N VAL A 160 1.77 8.79 -3.14
CA VAL A 160 1.65 9.88 -2.15
C VAL A 160 1.60 11.26 -2.78
N ASN A 161 2.24 11.46 -3.94
CA ASN A 161 2.14 12.70 -4.69
C ASN A 161 0.74 12.88 -5.29
N LEU A 162 0.18 11.84 -5.90
CA LEU A 162 -1.19 11.84 -6.41
C LEU A 162 -2.21 12.16 -5.32
N MET A 163 -2.10 11.50 -4.16
CA MET A 163 -3.00 11.75 -3.04
C MET A 163 -2.84 13.16 -2.46
N ALA A 164 -1.61 13.65 -2.30
CA ALA A 164 -1.36 15.00 -1.79
C ALA A 164 -1.90 16.11 -2.70
N GLN A 165 -2.04 15.84 -4.01
CA GLN A 165 -2.62 16.76 -4.99
C GLN A 165 -4.14 16.61 -5.15
N ALA A 166 -4.76 15.66 -4.45
CA ALA A 166 -6.21 15.46 -4.51
C ALA A 166 -6.97 16.71 -4.05
N GLU A 167 -8.05 17.04 -4.75
CA GLU A 167 -9.02 18.07 -4.34
C GLU A 167 -9.95 17.54 -3.23
N SER A 168 -9.37 16.90 -2.22
CA SER A 168 -10.05 16.42 -1.02
C SER A 168 -9.11 16.59 0.18
N PRO A 169 -9.50 17.37 1.20
CA PRO A 169 -8.70 17.54 2.41
C PRO A 169 -8.37 16.21 3.11
N TYR A 170 -9.29 15.25 3.09
CA TYR A 170 -9.08 13.92 3.67
C TYR A 170 -8.03 13.12 2.90
N ILE A 171 -8.16 13.05 1.56
CA ILE A 171 -7.22 12.28 0.73
C ILE A 171 -5.84 12.91 0.71
N ALA A 172 -5.75 14.24 0.67
CA ALA A 172 -4.47 14.95 0.76
C ALA A 172 -3.77 14.73 2.11
N LEU A 173 -4.54 14.72 3.21
CA LEU A 173 -4.01 14.38 4.53
C LEU A 173 -3.50 12.94 4.57
N LEU A 174 -4.25 11.98 4.03
CA LEU A 174 -3.83 10.58 3.96
C LEU A 174 -2.55 10.41 3.11
N GLY A 175 -2.42 11.15 2.00
CA GLY A 175 -1.20 11.19 1.20
C GLY A 175 0.01 11.74 1.99
N THR A 176 -0.21 12.72 2.86
CA THR A 176 0.84 13.26 3.75
C THR A 176 1.26 12.24 4.80
N ILE A 177 0.29 11.59 5.46
CA ILE A 177 0.55 10.52 6.45
C ILE A 177 1.35 9.38 5.83
N LEU A 178 1.00 8.96 4.62
CA LEU A 178 1.71 7.90 3.90
C LEU A 178 3.14 8.32 3.53
N ARG A 179 3.34 9.58 3.13
CA ARG A 179 4.67 10.11 2.84
C ARG A 179 5.56 10.06 4.07
N ASP A 180 5.07 10.57 5.19
CA ASP A 180 5.80 10.58 6.46
C ASP A 180 6.12 9.15 6.92
N LEU A 181 5.17 8.21 6.78
CA LEU A 181 5.39 6.80 7.05
C LEU A 181 6.48 6.21 6.16
N PHE A 182 6.42 6.41 4.85
CA PHE A 182 7.42 5.85 3.92
C PHE A 182 8.81 6.44 4.17
N ASP A 183 8.92 7.73 4.44
CA ASP A 183 10.20 8.37 4.75
C ASP A 183 10.78 7.83 6.05
N ALA A 184 9.97 7.69 7.10
CA ALA A 184 10.40 7.11 8.37
C ALA A 184 10.82 5.63 8.24
N VAL A 185 10.08 4.84 7.47
CA VAL A 185 10.41 3.44 7.22
C VAL A 185 11.69 3.31 6.39
N ARG A 186 11.90 4.14 5.37
CA ARG A 186 13.13 4.15 4.55
C ARG A 186 14.36 4.59 5.36
N GLU A 187 14.20 5.52 6.27
CA GLU A 187 15.28 5.94 7.17
C GLU A 187 15.70 4.79 8.10
N ALA A 188 14.73 4.03 8.63
CA ALA A 188 15.00 2.88 9.50
C ALA A 188 15.51 1.64 8.74
N TYR A 189 14.96 1.40 7.55
CA TYR A 189 15.18 0.25 6.69
C TYR A 189 15.37 0.70 5.23
N PRO A 190 16.60 1.03 4.81
CA PRO A 190 16.87 1.48 3.45
C PRO A 190 16.43 0.44 2.41
N PRO A 191 15.65 0.84 1.37
CA PRO A 191 15.23 -0.08 0.32
C PRO A 191 16.43 -0.70 -0.40
N MET A 192 16.38 -2.01 -0.61
CA MET A 192 17.42 -2.77 -1.30
C MET A 192 16.94 -3.18 -2.69
N THR A 193 17.84 -3.14 -3.68
CA THR A 193 17.52 -3.72 -4.99
C THR A 193 17.29 -5.22 -4.81
N PRO A 194 16.15 -5.79 -5.25
CA PRO A 194 15.90 -7.20 -5.12
C PRO A 194 17.04 -8.01 -5.75
N ARG A 195 17.55 -9.00 -5.02
CA ARG A 195 18.55 -9.92 -5.55
C ARG A 195 17.92 -10.67 -6.71
N GLN A 196 18.47 -10.51 -7.91
CA GLN A 196 18.11 -11.36 -9.04
C GLN A 196 18.52 -12.80 -8.71
N PHE A 197 17.59 -13.59 -8.18
CA PHE A 197 17.77 -15.02 -8.15
C PHE A 197 17.61 -15.53 -9.59
N PRO A 198 18.64 -16.13 -10.21
CA PRO A 198 18.46 -16.74 -11.52
C PRO A 198 17.47 -17.88 -11.38
N ILE A 199 16.24 -17.66 -11.84
CA ILE A 199 15.25 -18.72 -12.02
C ILE A 199 15.77 -19.57 -13.19
N ALA A 200 16.64 -20.53 -12.91
CA ALA A 200 16.93 -21.58 -13.87
C ALA A 200 15.60 -22.29 -14.18
N PRO A 201 15.13 -22.28 -15.43
CA PRO A 201 13.89 -22.97 -15.78
C PRO A 201 14.08 -24.46 -15.45
N LYS A 202 13.31 -24.97 -14.47
CA LYS A 202 13.19 -26.41 -14.25
C LYS A 202 12.58 -27.00 -15.52
N HIS A 203 13.44 -27.57 -16.36
CA HIS A 203 13.03 -28.31 -17.54
C HIS A 203 12.36 -29.62 -17.07
N ILE A 204 11.04 -29.59 -16.89
CA ILE A 204 10.27 -30.79 -16.58
C ILE A 204 10.21 -31.60 -17.88
N SER A 205 10.96 -32.70 -17.93
CA SER A 205 10.87 -33.64 -19.04
C SER A 205 9.57 -34.43 -18.89
N ILE A 206 8.61 -34.16 -19.77
CA ILE A 206 7.41 -34.99 -19.88
C ILE A 206 7.83 -36.27 -20.61
N VAL A 207 7.89 -37.38 -19.87
CA VAL A 207 8.04 -38.72 -20.45
C VAL A 207 6.64 -39.17 -20.86
N ALA A 208 6.41 -39.25 -22.17
CA ALA A 208 5.19 -39.88 -22.70
C ALA A 208 5.25 -41.39 -22.42
N ALA A 209 4.18 -41.92 -21.82
CA ALA A 209 3.92 -43.35 -21.66
C ALA A 209 3.21 -43.91 -22.89
#